data_AF-K0SEV5-F1
#
_entry.id   AF-K0SEV5-F1
#
_cell.length_a   1.000
_cell.length_b   1.000
_cell.length_c   1.000
_cell.angle_alpha   90.00
_cell.angle_beta   90.00
_cell.angle_gamma   90.00
#
_symmetry.space_group_name_H-M   'P 1'
#
loop_
_entity.id
_entity.type
_entity.pdbx_description
1 polymer ?
#
loop_
_entity_poly.entity_id
_entity_poly.type
_entity_poly.pdbx_seq_one_letter_code
_entity_poly.pdbx_strand_id
1 'polypeptide(L)'
;MKPDNRATVGTAVPTARDPSLPTRRRAAAYIDVFVDDFVALAQQPRNGRRVRRILMHAIDDVFRPLDELDDEFRREPISLKKLLKGDCSWGTIKLILGWIIDTVNMTVTLPPHRVERLAEILASIPLDQKRTSVRKWHKVLGELRSMSLALPGARHLFSHMQLALSKKVKSRVNLTRGVHDSLEDFRWLLNDIKRRPTRIAELVPLLAAAEGHHDASGTGAGGVWFPAKHLVPRRGYKNTPVLWRLKWPQHIIDDLVTSSNPNGSISNSDLELAGGLLHLEAIAQCFDTRERTLLSKTDNLNTLFWQRSASATTDKVPAHLLRLFGVHQRLHRYVPRHDYLAGPSNPVADATSRDFHLSWRELMSSLAPYLPKRASCQIWTPSNKIISSVISALQRKRLPPESLWVKPSPPRPYGTYGRSTGISWAPTPFSKPAKTKYQSYKSSHSEYDLANLQPGAIPTSLDRLKITYGTLRRRPLVWGPSTATVSRRSTIA
;
A
#
# COMPACT_ATOMS: atom_id res chain seq x y z
N MET A 1 -8.21 -4.77 -39.18
CA MET A 1 -7.48 -4.64 -37.90
C MET A 1 -7.38 -6.02 -37.27
N LYS A 2 -6.17 -6.60 -37.18
CA LYS A 2 -5.98 -7.85 -36.45
C LYS A 2 -6.17 -7.58 -34.94
N PRO A 3 -6.89 -8.44 -34.19
CA PRO A 3 -6.98 -8.31 -32.75
C PRO A 3 -5.57 -8.42 -32.16
N ASP A 4 -5.17 -7.42 -31.38
CA ASP A 4 -3.88 -7.36 -30.68
C ASP A 4 -3.83 -8.52 -29.67
N ASN A 5 -3.27 -9.65 -30.08
CA ASN A 5 -3.19 -10.90 -29.33
C ASN A 5 -2.12 -10.83 -28.22
N ARG A 6 -1.95 -9.65 -27.61
CA ARG A 6 -1.05 -9.45 -26.46
C ARG A 6 -1.76 -10.02 -25.24
N ALA A 7 -1.17 -11.06 -24.66
CA ALA A 7 -1.62 -11.68 -23.42
C ALA A 7 -2.08 -10.63 -22.41
N THR A 8 -3.27 -10.81 -21.84
CA THR A 8 -3.76 -9.97 -20.73
C THR A 8 -2.70 -9.97 -19.63
N VAL A 9 -2.17 -8.79 -19.33
CA VAL A 9 -1.19 -8.60 -18.26
C VAL A 9 -1.89 -8.87 -16.93
N GLY A 10 -1.28 -9.71 -16.10
CA GLY A 10 -1.82 -10.02 -14.78
C GLY A 10 -2.71 -11.26 -14.74
N THR A 11 -2.84 -11.79 -13.54
CA THR A 11 -3.80 -12.85 -13.23
C THR A 11 -5.24 -12.31 -13.31
N ALA A 12 -6.17 -13.16 -13.80
CA ALA A 12 -7.58 -12.79 -13.98
C ALA A 12 -8.24 -12.31 -12.68
N VAL A 13 -9.33 -11.54 -12.75
CA VAL A 13 -10.09 -11.09 -11.57
C VAL A 13 -10.62 -12.26 -10.76
N PRO A 14 -10.40 -12.31 -9.43
CA PRO A 14 -11.03 -13.32 -8.61
C PRO A 14 -12.55 -13.08 -8.60
N THR A 15 -13.32 -14.15 -8.77
CA THR A 15 -14.79 -14.10 -8.73
C THR A 15 -15.32 -14.11 -7.30
N ALA A 16 -14.54 -14.68 -6.37
CA ALA A 16 -14.90 -14.77 -4.97
C ALA A 16 -14.52 -13.50 -4.20
N ARG A 17 -15.47 -13.01 -3.39
CA ARG A 17 -15.24 -11.94 -2.40
C ARG A 17 -14.11 -12.33 -1.45
N ASP A 18 -13.32 -11.34 -1.03
CA ASP A 18 -12.32 -11.56 0.02
C ASP A 18 -13.01 -11.97 1.34
N PRO A 19 -12.69 -13.15 1.91
CA PRO A 19 -13.23 -13.60 3.20
C PRO A 19 -12.86 -12.68 4.36
N SER A 20 -11.74 -11.94 4.28
CA SER A 20 -11.28 -10.99 5.30
C SER A 20 -12.13 -9.72 5.35
N LEU A 21 -12.96 -9.44 4.34
CA LEU A 21 -13.88 -8.30 4.40
C LEU A 21 -15.02 -8.60 5.38
N PRO A 22 -15.29 -7.73 6.36
CA PRO A 22 -16.39 -7.94 7.29
C PRO A 22 -17.74 -7.95 6.55
N THR A 23 -18.62 -8.88 6.91
CA THR A 23 -20.02 -8.84 6.45
C THR A 23 -20.79 -7.84 7.30
N ARG A 24 -21.22 -6.72 6.72
CA ARG A 24 -22.07 -5.74 7.40
C ARG A 24 -23.54 -5.99 7.06
N ARG A 25 -24.38 -6.10 8.10
CA ARG A 25 -25.84 -6.22 7.95
C ARG A 25 -26.53 -4.86 7.70
N ARG A 26 -25.87 -3.76 8.06
CA ARG A 26 -26.39 -2.40 7.89
C ARG A 26 -25.85 -1.79 6.60
N ALA A 27 -26.72 -1.03 5.92
CA ALA A 27 -26.34 -0.21 4.77
C ALA A 27 -25.21 0.75 5.14
N ALA A 28 -24.23 0.91 4.25
CA ALA A 28 -23.12 1.84 4.47
C ALA A 28 -23.63 3.27 4.71
N ALA A 29 -23.07 3.94 5.69
CA ALA A 29 -23.33 5.34 6.02
C ALA A 29 -22.06 5.88 6.66
N TYR A 30 -21.24 6.58 5.90
CA TYR A 30 -19.89 6.99 6.30
C TYR A 30 -19.54 8.34 5.67
N ILE A 31 -18.79 9.15 6.41
CA ILE A 31 -18.24 10.43 5.96
C ILE A 31 -16.78 10.42 6.38
N ASP A 32 -15.91 10.76 5.45
CA ASP A 32 -14.51 11.06 5.69
C ASP A 32 -14.21 12.50 5.28
N VAL A 33 -13.08 13.03 5.75
CA VAL A 33 -12.64 14.39 5.43
C VAL A 33 -11.18 14.37 5.04
N PHE A 34 -10.87 14.93 3.87
CA PHE A 34 -9.51 15.18 3.43
C PHE A 34 -9.29 16.68 3.28
N VAL A 35 -8.64 17.29 4.26
CA VAL A 35 -8.46 18.75 4.34
C VAL A 35 -9.84 19.44 4.32
N ASP A 36 -10.23 20.08 3.22
CA ASP A 36 -11.51 20.78 3.03
C ASP A 36 -12.56 19.94 2.27
N ASP A 37 -12.16 18.79 1.72
CA ASP A 37 -13.05 17.94 0.93
C ASP A 37 -13.72 16.85 1.80
N PHE A 38 -15.05 16.95 1.93
CA PHE A 38 -15.87 15.93 2.57
C PHE A 38 -16.25 14.82 1.58
N VAL A 39 -15.95 13.56 1.93
CA VAL A 39 -16.24 12.40 1.10
C VAL A 39 -17.26 11.52 1.80
N ALA A 40 -18.47 11.41 1.24
CA ALA A 40 -19.54 10.61 1.83
C ALA A 40 -19.78 9.31 1.04
N LEU A 41 -19.95 8.20 1.75
CA LEU A 41 -20.38 6.91 1.23
C LEU A 41 -21.70 6.51 1.89
N ALA A 42 -22.73 6.30 1.08
CA ALA A 42 -24.01 5.81 1.56
C ALA A 42 -24.58 4.74 0.62
N GLN A 43 -25.24 3.75 1.21
CA GLN A 43 -26.11 2.83 0.50
C GLN A 43 -27.57 3.18 0.79
N GLN A 44 -28.44 3.00 -0.21
CA GLN A 44 -29.88 3.28 -0.21
C GLN A 44 -30.23 4.80 -0.23
N PRO A 45 -31.23 5.22 -1.03
CA PRO A 45 -31.57 6.64 -1.17
C PRO A 45 -32.02 7.34 0.12
N ARG A 46 -32.79 6.66 0.98
CA ARG A 46 -33.25 7.22 2.27
C ARG A 46 -32.08 7.48 3.21
N ASN A 47 -31.16 6.53 3.31
CA ASN A 47 -29.99 6.64 4.15
C ASN A 47 -28.99 7.67 3.59
N GLY A 48 -28.82 7.76 2.25
CA GLY A 48 -28.05 8.84 1.62
C GLY A 48 -28.58 10.24 1.97
N ARG A 49 -29.91 10.45 1.90
CA ARG A 49 -30.52 11.72 2.35
C ARG A 49 -30.23 12.02 3.82
N ARG A 50 -30.30 11.00 4.69
CA ARG A 50 -29.96 11.13 6.12
C ARG A 50 -28.50 11.52 6.32
N VAL A 51 -27.56 10.81 5.69
CA VAL A 51 -26.11 11.09 5.80
C VAL A 51 -25.81 12.51 5.34
N ARG A 52 -26.35 12.94 4.21
CA ARG A 52 -26.19 14.31 3.72
C ARG A 52 -26.72 15.36 4.70
N ARG A 53 -27.92 15.13 5.25
CA ARG A 53 -28.50 16.06 6.24
C ARG A 53 -27.64 16.17 7.50
N ILE A 54 -27.16 15.03 8.02
CA ILE A 54 -26.27 15.00 9.18
C ILE A 54 -24.97 15.76 8.88
N LEU A 55 -24.37 15.55 7.70
CA LEU A 55 -23.17 16.27 7.29
C LEU A 55 -23.37 17.79 7.31
N MET A 56 -24.43 18.28 6.66
CA MET A 56 -24.66 19.72 6.56
C MET A 56 -24.92 20.35 7.93
N HIS A 57 -25.73 19.71 8.79
CA HIS A 57 -25.91 20.19 10.15
C HIS A 57 -24.64 20.13 10.99
N ALA A 58 -23.85 19.07 10.87
CA ALA A 58 -22.59 18.96 11.60
C ALA A 58 -21.59 20.05 11.17
N ILE A 59 -21.58 20.44 9.90
CA ILE A 59 -20.79 21.57 9.42
C ILE A 59 -21.31 22.87 10.05
N ASP A 60 -22.62 23.12 10.04
CA ASP A 60 -23.22 24.33 10.61
C ASP A 60 -23.04 24.42 12.15
N ASP A 61 -23.05 23.28 12.84
CA ASP A 61 -22.86 23.18 14.30
C ASP A 61 -21.42 23.52 14.70
N VAL A 62 -20.44 23.15 13.86
CA VAL A 62 -19.01 23.41 14.09
C VAL A 62 -18.62 24.79 13.58
N PHE A 63 -19.04 25.13 12.37
CA PHE A 63 -18.80 26.40 11.69
C PHE A 63 -20.11 27.16 11.64
N ARG A 64 -20.25 28.20 12.47
CA ARG A 64 -21.49 28.97 12.46
C ARG A 64 -21.78 29.51 11.04
N PRO A 65 -23.04 29.43 10.58
CA PRO A 65 -23.49 30.09 9.36
C PRO A 65 -23.21 31.60 9.37
N LEU A 66 -23.33 32.22 8.20
CA LEU A 66 -23.28 33.68 8.11
C LEU A 66 -24.44 34.32 8.89
N ASP A 67 -24.16 35.47 9.47
CA ASP A 67 -25.11 36.35 10.15
C ASP A 67 -25.08 37.74 9.50
N GLU A 68 -26.10 38.54 9.73
CA GLU A 68 -26.24 39.90 9.18
C GLU A 68 -25.14 40.85 9.65
N LEU A 69 -24.52 40.54 10.78
CA LEU A 69 -23.41 41.29 11.37
C LEU A 69 -22.03 40.83 10.88
N ASP A 70 -21.98 39.85 9.98
CA ASP A 70 -20.71 39.40 9.41
C ASP A 70 -20.16 40.38 8.40
N ASP A 71 -18.84 40.50 8.45
CA ASP A 71 -18.05 41.21 7.45
C ASP A 71 -18.21 40.56 6.05
N GLU A 72 -18.19 41.39 5.00
CA GLU A 72 -18.37 40.98 3.60
C GLU A 72 -17.36 39.93 3.11
N PHE A 73 -16.19 39.84 3.75
CA PHE A 73 -15.16 38.87 3.41
C PHE A 73 -15.40 37.49 4.02
N ARG A 74 -16.31 37.35 4.99
CA ARG A 74 -16.66 36.06 5.57
C ARG A 74 -17.49 35.24 4.58
N ARG A 75 -17.03 34.02 4.29
CA ARG A 75 -17.71 33.10 3.37
C ARG A 75 -18.55 32.09 4.13
N GLU A 76 -19.63 31.63 3.51
CA GLU A 76 -20.37 30.46 3.98
C GLU A 76 -19.43 29.25 4.08
N PRO A 77 -19.46 28.50 5.20
CA PRO A 77 -18.69 27.27 5.34
C PRO A 77 -18.98 26.27 4.21
N ILE A 78 -20.25 26.19 3.78
CA ILE A 78 -20.70 25.35 2.69
C ILE A 78 -20.77 26.18 1.40
N SER A 79 -19.94 25.85 0.42
CA SER A 79 -19.95 26.55 -0.86
C SER A 79 -21.21 26.24 -1.68
N LEU A 80 -22.19 27.14 -1.66
CA LEU A 80 -23.40 27.05 -2.50
C LEU A 80 -23.06 26.92 -3.99
N LYS A 81 -22.02 27.63 -4.45
CA LYS A 81 -21.51 27.53 -5.83
C LYS A 81 -21.08 26.11 -6.20
N LYS A 82 -20.40 25.39 -5.29
CA LYS A 82 -20.01 23.99 -5.49
C LYS A 82 -21.25 23.08 -5.47
N LEU A 83 -22.20 23.32 -4.56
CA LEU A 83 -23.45 22.55 -4.47
C LEU A 83 -24.29 22.62 -5.76
N LEU A 84 -24.45 23.82 -6.32
CA LEU A 84 -25.17 24.02 -7.59
C LEU A 84 -24.48 23.31 -8.77
N LYS A 85 -23.15 23.13 -8.70
CA LYS A 85 -22.36 22.34 -9.65
C LYS A 85 -22.43 20.83 -9.38
N GLY A 86 -23.17 20.39 -8.37
CA GLY A 86 -23.44 18.99 -8.09
C GLY A 86 -22.46 18.31 -7.10
N ASP A 87 -21.66 19.06 -6.35
CA ASP A 87 -20.63 18.51 -5.45
C ASP A 87 -21.20 17.53 -4.39
N CYS A 88 -22.43 17.79 -3.90
CA CYS A 88 -23.15 16.93 -2.96
C CYS A 88 -24.22 16.01 -3.62
N SER A 89 -24.06 15.71 -4.91
CA SER A 89 -24.86 14.70 -5.59
C SER A 89 -24.51 13.30 -5.11
N TRP A 90 -25.40 12.32 -5.30
CA TRP A 90 -25.06 10.91 -5.12
C TRP A 90 -24.80 10.28 -6.48
N GLY A 91 -23.78 9.42 -6.57
CA GLY A 91 -23.43 8.71 -7.79
C GLY A 91 -22.65 7.45 -7.45
N THR A 92 -22.80 6.41 -8.26
CA THR A 92 -22.05 5.17 -8.14
C THR A 92 -20.64 5.28 -8.73
N ILE A 93 -20.47 6.19 -9.69
CA ILE A 93 -19.20 6.58 -10.30
C ILE A 93 -18.98 8.06 -10.02
N LYS A 94 -17.87 8.42 -9.38
CA LYS A 94 -17.55 9.82 -9.04
C LYS A 94 -16.06 10.13 -9.15
N LEU A 95 -15.77 11.36 -9.55
CA LEU A 95 -14.44 11.95 -9.44
C LEU A 95 -14.24 12.45 -8.00
N ILE A 96 -13.34 11.83 -7.24
CA ILE A 96 -13.02 12.16 -5.85
C ILE A 96 -11.50 12.35 -5.75
N LEU A 97 -11.05 13.52 -5.27
CA LEU A 97 -9.63 13.84 -5.08
C LEU A 97 -8.74 13.55 -6.32
N GLY A 98 -9.29 13.77 -7.52
CA GLY A 98 -8.59 13.54 -8.79
C GLY A 98 -8.58 12.09 -9.28
N TRP A 99 -9.41 11.22 -8.71
CA TRP A 99 -9.57 9.81 -9.07
C TRP A 99 -11.02 9.46 -9.39
N ILE A 100 -11.25 8.63 -10.41
CA ILE A 100 -12.58 8.07 -10.68
C ILE A 100 -12.74 6.83 -9.80
N ILE A 101 -13.72 6.87 -8.90
CA ILE A 101 -14.11 5.73 -8.06
C ILE A 101 -15.42 5.17 -8.61
N ASP A 102 -15.41 3.90 -8.96
CA ASP A 102 -16.59 3.12 -9.34
C ASP A 102 -16.91 2.14 -8.21
N THR A 103 -18.02 2.38 -7.53
CA THR A 103 -18.48 1.60 -6.37
C THR A 103 -19.26 0.34 -6.75
N VAL A 104 -19.67 0.20 -8.01
CA VAL A 104 -20.30 -1.03 -8.54
C VAL A 104 -19.22 -2.03 -8.88
N ASN A 105 -18.23 -1.59 -9.67
CA ASN A 105 -17.10 -2.41 -10.08
C ASN A 105 -15.96 -2.43 -9.06
N MET A 106 -16.07 -1.66 -7.96
CA MET A 106 -15.06 -1.54 -6.90
C MET A 106 -13.66 -1.24 -7.45
N THR A 107 -13.56 -0.25 -8.34
CA THR A 107 -12.32 0.17 -9.01
C THR A 107 -11.98 1.63 -8.75
N VAL A 108 -10.69 1.94 -8.84
CA VAL A 108 -10.14 3.30 -8.84
C VAL A 108 -9.31 3.48 -10.10
N THR A 109 -9.61 4.52 -10.88
CA THR A 109 -8.90 4.80 -12.14
C THR A 109 -8.52 6.27 -12.26
N LEU A 110 -7.48 6.52 -13.04
CA LEU A 110 -7.16 7.88 -13.46
C LEU A 110 -8.25 8.40 -14.41
N PRO A 111 -8.67 9.67 -14.30
CA PRO A 111 -9.48 10.31 -15.31
C PRO A 111 -8.78 10.31 -16.68
N PRO A 112 -9.52 10.25 -17.81
CA PRO A 112 -8.93 10.18 -19.16
C PRO A 112 -7.87 11.25 -19.43
N HIS A 113 -8.17 12.52 -19.11
CA HIS A 113 -7.22 13.62 -19.27
C HIS A 113 -5.93 13.45 -18.45
N ARG A 114 -5.98 12.76 -17.29
CA ARG A 114 -4.78 12.46 -16.49
C ARG A 114 -3.97 11.32 -17.08
N VAL A 115 -4.62 10.36 -17.75
CA VAL A 115 -3.95 9.29 -18.51
C VAL A 115 -3.21 9.87 -19.72
N GLU A 116 -3.85 10.80 -20.43
CA GLU A 116 -3.22 11.57 -21.51
C GLU A 116 -2.02 12.37 -20.99
N ARG A 117 -2.22 13.10 -19.88
CA ARG A 117 -1.15 13.84 -19.22
C ARG A 117 0.04 12.95 -18.83
N LEU A 118 -0.22 11.74 -18.33
CA LEU A 118 0.83 10.77 -18.04
C LEU A 118 1.60 10.36 -19.30
N ALA A 119 0.88 10.12 -20.40
CA ALA A 119 1.50 9.80 -21.69
C ALA A 119 2.39 10.95 -22.18
N GLU A 120 1.91 12.20 -22.09
CA GLU A 120 2.69 13.40 -22.44
C GLU A 120 3.97 13.53 -21.61
N ILE A 121 3.89 13.32 -20.29
CA ILE A 121 5.06 13.38 -19.40
C ILE A 121 6.11 12.37 -19.83
N LEU A 122 5.69 11.12 -20.06
CA LEU A 122 6.59 10.04 -20.46
C LEU A 122 7.14 10.25 -21.89
N ALA A 123 6.38 10.87 -22.78
CA ALA A 123 6.84 11.25 -24.13
C ALA A 123 7.80 12.45 -24.09
N SER A 124 7.66 13.35 -23.11
CA SER A 124 8.51 14.54 -22.95
C SER A 124 9.95 14.23 -22.54
N ILE A 125 10.26 12.96 -22.23
CA ILE A 125 11.60 12.46 -21.91
C ILE A 125 11.93 11.33 -22.89
N PRO A 126 12.53 11.66 -24.05
CA PRO A 126 13.01 10.68 -25.00
C PRO A 126 14.02 9.70 -24.38
N LEU A 127 14.12 8.49 -24.95
CA LEU A 127 14.99 7.41 -24.48
C LEU A 127 16.49 7.77 -24.58
N ASP A 128 16.85 8.61 -25.54
CA ASP A 128 18.21 9.10 -25.77
C ASP A 128 18.54 10.33 -24.91
N GLN A 129 17.55 10.94 -24.24
CA GLN A 129 17.77 12.13 -23.43
C GLN A 129 18.67 11.81 -22.23
N LYS A 130 19.90 12.34 -22.25
CA LYS A 130 20.90 12.11 -21.18
C LYS A 130 20.78 13.05 -19.99
N ARG A 131 20.18 14.23 -20.18
CA ARG A 131 20.14 15.30 -19.16
C ARG A 131 18.84 16.07 -19.21
N THR A 132 18.40 16.56 -18.05
CA THR A 132 17.24 17.46 -17.93
C THR A 132 17.49 18.54 -16.88
N SER A 133 16.64 19.57 -16.82
CA SER A 133 16.72 20.57 -15.74
C SER A 133 16.12 20.01 -14.44
N VAL A 134 16.65 20.44 -13.30
CA VAL A 134 16.14 20.06 -11.98
C VAL A 134 14.67 20.45 -11.82
N ARG A 135 14.28 21.64 -12.32
CA ARG A 135 12.89 22.12 -12.31
C ARG A 135 11.95 21.19 -13.10
N LYS A 136 12.35 20.80 -14.32
CA LYS A 136 11.56 19.84 -15.13
C LYS A 136 11.48 18.48 -14.43
N TRP A 137 12.57 17.99 -13.86
CA TRP A 137 12.60 16.70 -13.17
C TRP A 137 11.72 16.66 -11.91
N HIS A 138 11.74 17.71 -11.09
CA HIS A 138 10.82 17.82 -9.95
C HIS A 138 9.36 17.78 -10.37
N LYS A 139 9.00 18.49 -11.45
CA LYS A 139 7.63 18.46 -11.99
C LYS A 139 7.24 17.05 -12.43
N VAL A 140 8.10 16.38 -13.22
CA VAL A 140 7.89 15.00 -13.67
C VAL A 140 7.70 14.05 -12.49
N LEU A 141 8.60 14.08 -11.51
CA LEU A 141 8.51 13.21 -10.34
C LEU A 141 7.27 13.47 -9.49
N GLY A 142 6.91 14.74 -9.31
CA GLY A 142 5.71 15.14 -8.57
C GLY A 142 4.43 14.62 -9.23
N GLU A 143 4.31 14.81 -10.54
CA GLU A 143 3.16 14.33 -11.30
C GLU A 143 3.08 12.78 -11.28
N LEU A 144 4.19 12.08 -11.56
CA LEU A 144 4.25 10.61 -11.49
C LEU A 144 3.89 10.07 -10.10
N ARG A 145 4.40 10.72 -9.03
CA ARG A 145 4.11 10.31 -7.65
C ARG A 145 2.63 10.49 -7.31
N SER A 146 2.02 11.59 -7.76
CA SER A 146 0.58 11.83 -7.57
C SER A 146 -0.27 10.74 -8.22
N MET A 147 0.15 10.25 -9.40
CA MET A 147 -0.54 9.20 -10.13
C MET A 147 -0.21 7.80 -9.60
N SER A 148 0.87 7.62 -8.83
CA SER A 148 1.28 6.29 -8.34
C SER A 148 0.48 5.79 -7.14
N LEU A 149 -0.31 6.65 -6.48
CA LEU A 149 -1.05 6.32 -5.25
C LEU A 149 -2.03 5.16 -5.42
N ALA A 150 -2.79 5.13 -6.52
CA ALA A 150 -3.75 4.07 -6.82
C ALA A 150 -3.24 3.08 -7.88
N LEU A 151 -1.92 3.01 -8.07
CA LEU A 151 -1.28 2.12 -9.04
C LEU A 151 -0.40 1.11 -8.29
N PRO A 152 -0.89 -0.13 -8.08
CA PRO A 152 -0.11 -1.20 -7.47
C PRO A 152 1.23 -1.38 -8.21
N GLY A 153 2.31 -1.44 -7.46
CA GLY A 153 3.66 -1.59 -7.99
C GLY A 153 4.37 -0.30 -8.40
N ALA A 154 3.67 0.78 -8.77
CA ALA A 154 4.27 2.01 -9.30
C ALA A 154 5.29 2.66 -8.36
N ARG A 155 5.04 2.58 -7.04
CA ARG A 155 5.93 3.12 -6.00
C ARG A 155 7.35 2.54 -6.08
N HIS A 156 7.50 1.31 -6.55
CA HIS A 156 8.79 0.62 -6.65
C HIS A 156 9.71 1.17 -7.74
N LEU A 157 9.18 1.98 -8.66
CA LEU A 157 9.93 2.47 -9.81
C LEU A 157 10.75 3.74 -9.50
N PHE A 158 10.58 4.33 -8.31
CA PHE A 158 11.16 5.64 -7.96
C PHE A 158 12.63 5.63 -7.52
N SER A 159 13.23 4.49 -7.19
CA SER A 159 14.60 4.43 -6.64
C SER A 159 15.64 5.16 -7.50
N HIS A 160 15.78 4.77 -8.78
CA HIS A 160 16.74 5.42 -9.68
C HIS A 160 16.37 6.87 -10.01
N MET A 161 15.06 7.15 -10.14
CA MET A 161 14.59 8.49 -10.48
C MET A 161 14.82 9.51 -9.35
N GLN A 162 14.65 9.08 -8.11
CA GLN A 162 14.94 9.88 -6.91
C GLN A 162 16.46 10.05 -6.73
N LEU A 163 17.25 8.99 -6.98
CA LEU A 163 18.71 9.08 -6.94
C LEU A 163 19.26 10.09 -7.96
N ALA A 164 18.69 10.13 -9.17
CA ALA A 164 19.10 11.10 -10.18
C ALA A 164 18.95 12.55 -9.68
N LEU A 165 17.92 12.81 -8.87
CA LEU A 165 17.70 14.11 -8.25
C LEU A 165 18.70 14.42 -7.13
N SER A 166 19.10 13.43 -6.33
CA SER A 166 20.10 13.63 -5.27
C SER A 166 21.52 13.80 -5.84
N LYS A 167 21.83 13.16 -6.98
CA LYS A 167 23.09 13.31 -7.73
C LYS A 167 23.08 14.49 -8.72
N LYS A 168 22.19 15.48 -8.54
CA LYS A 168 22.12 16.64 -9.44
C LYS A 168 23.42 17.44 -9.43
N VAL A 169 23.78 18.00 -10.59
CA VAL A 169 24.93 18.89 -10.74
C VAL A 169 24.42 20.27 -11.12
N LYS A 170 24.61 21.25 -10.23
CA LYS A 170 24.04 22.60 -10.38
C LYS A 170 22.53 22.52 -10.64
N SER A 171 22.06 23.02 -11.78
CA SER A 171 20.65 23.05 -12.18
C SER A 171 20.24 21.89 -13.10
N ARG A 172 21.10 20.87 -13.28
CA ARG A 172 20.90 19.75 -14.21
C ARG A 172 20.87 18.40 -13.49
N VAL A 173 20.04 17.50 -14.01
CA VAL A 173 19.94 16.09 -13.59
C VAL A 173 20.44 15.21 -14.73
N ASN A 174 21.33 14.27 -14.43
CA ASN A 174 21.76 13.24 -15.37
C ASN A 174 20.75 12.08 -15.34
N LEU A 175 20.25 11.69 -16.50
CA LEU A 175 19.33 10.58 -16.68
C LEU A 175 20.16 9.33 -17.03
N THR A 176 20.45 8.53 -16.02
CA THR A 176 21.24 7.30 -16.20
C THR A 176 20.40 6.18 -16.82
N ARG A 177 21.04 5.09 -17.22
CA ARG A 177 20.33 3.89 -17.71
C ARG A 177 19.23 3.43 -16.75
N GLY A 178 19.51 3.39 -15.44
CA GLY A 178 18.51 3.00 -14.43
C GLY A 178 17.28 3.93 -14.39
N VAL A 179 17.45 5.21 -14.71
CA VAL A 179 16.31 6.15 -14.83
C VAL A 179 15.45 5.80 -16.04
N HIS A 180 16.07 5.55 -17.18
CA HIS A 180 15.37 5.14 -18.40
C HIS A 180 14.68 3.79 -18.24
N ASP A 181 15.32 2.84 -17.56
CA ASP A 181 14.76 1.56 -17.18
C ASP A 181 13.48 1.70 -16.34
N SER A 182 13.47 2.63 -15.36
CA SER A 182 12.28 2.96 -14.57
C SER A 182 11.18 3.65 -15.39
N LEU A 183 11.55 4.57 -16.29
CA LEU A 183 10.60 5.25 -17.18
C LEU A 183 9.93 4.25 -18.14
N GLU A 184 10.69 3.26 -18.62
CA GLU A 184 10.17 2.21 -19.49
C GLU A 184 9.16 1.31 -18.77
N ASP A 185 9.42 0.96 -17.51
CA ASP A 185 8.44 0.25 -16.69
C ASP A 185 7.18 1.09 -16.42
N PHE A 186 7.32 2.42 -16.31
CA PHE A 186 6.16 3.31 -16.22
C PHE A 186 5.35 3.33 -17.53
N ARG A 187 6.01 3.28 -18.70
CA ARG A 187 5.33 3.14 -20.00
C ARG A 187 4.59 1.81 -20.09
N TRP A 188 5.21 0.73 -19.62
CA TRP A 188 4.56 -0.58 -19.49
C TRP A 188 3.32 -0.50 -18.59
N LEU A 189 3.43 0.13 -17.42
CA LEU A 189 2.32 0.30 -16.49
C LEU A 189 1.19 1.17 -17.06
N LEU A 190 1.51 2.24 -17.80
CA LEU A 190 0.53 3.08 -18.49
C LEU A 190 -0.29 2.26 -19.50
N ASN A 191 0.36 1.40 -20.28
CA ASN A 191 -0.32 0.52 -21.24
C ASN A 191 -1.24 -0.49 -20.53
N ASP A 192 -0.83 -0.98 -19.37
CA ASP A 192 -1.64 -1.88 -18.56
C ASP A 192 -2.87 -1.18 -17.94
N ILE A 193 -2.73 0.05 -17.44
CA ILE A 193 -3.86 0.83 -16.87
C ILE A 193 -4.96 1.06 -17.90
N LYS A 194 -4.60 1.32 -19.16
CA LYS A 194 -5.57 1.49 -20.25
C LYS A 194 -6.40 0.22 -20.51
N ARG A 195 -5.86 -0.96 -20.17
CA ARG A 195 -6.49 -2.26 -20.39
C ARG A 195 -7.25 -2.75 -19.16
N ARG A 196 -6.77 -2.43 -17.96
CA ARG A 196 -7.31 -2.96 -16.71
C ARG A 196 -7.37 -1.89 -15.60
N PRO A 197 -8.58 -1.48 -15.20
CA PRO A 197 -8.79 -0.68 -13.99
C PRO A 197 -8.14 -1.31 -12.75
N THR A 198 -7.61 -0.49 -11.84
CA THR A 198 -7.15 -0.97 -10.55
C THR A 198 -8.35 -1.25 -9.65
N ARG A 199 -8.42 -2.44 -9.07
CA ARG A 199 -9.45 -2.77 -8.08
C ARG A 199 -9.06 -2.23 -6.72
N ILE A 200 -10.03 -1.71 -5.95
CA ILE A 200 -9.81 -1.16 -4.60
C ILE A 200 -9.12 -2.19 -3.70
N ALA A 201 -9.47 -3.47 -3.85
CA ALA A 201 -8.90 -4.56 -3.07
C ALA A 201 -7.41 -4.86 -3.39
N GLU A 202 -6.83 -4.27 -4.44
CA GLU A 202 -5.38 -4.32 -4.71
C GLU A 202 -4.61 -3.20 -4.00
N LEU A 203 -5.32 -2.26 -3.37
CA LEU A 203 -4.74 -1.09 -2.71
C LEU A 203 -4.94 -1.12 -1.20
N VAL A 204 -6.12 -1.54 -0.75
CA VAL A 204 -6.51 -1.49 0.66
C VAL A 204 -6.13 -2.80 1.35
N PRO A 205 -5.16 -2.79 2.27
CA PRO A 205 -4.81 -3.98 3.03
C PRO A 205 -5.96 -4.34 3.98
N LEU A 206 -6.21 -5.64 4.09
CA LEU A 206 -7.15 -6.26 5.03
C LEU A 206 -6.39 -7.16 6.00
N LEU A 207 -7.11 -7.98 6.75
CA LEU A 207 -6.50 -9.06 7.52
C LEU A 207 -5.70 -9.98 6.59
N ALA A 208 -4.49 -10.33 7.02
CA ALA A 208 -3.57 -11.15 6.24
C ALA A 208 -4.18 -12.54 5.97
N ALA A 209 -4.21 -12.93 4.70
CA ALA A 209 -4.66 -14.24 4.25
C ALA A 209 -3.54 -15.31 4.34
N ALA A 210 -2.29 -14.87 4.47
CA ALA A 210 -1.14 -15.70 4.81
C ALA A 210 -0.12 -14.87 5.60
N GLU A 211 0.56 -15.51 6.53
CA GLU A 211 1.75 -14.97 7.19
C GLU A 211 2.94 -15.85 6.84
N GLY A 212 4.08 -15.26 6.50
CA GLY A 212 5.28 -15.99 6.15
C GLY A 212 6.54 -15.30 6.64
N HIS A 213 7.58 -16.10 6.84
CA HIS A 213 8.89 -15.64 7.29
C HIS A 213 9.94 -16.08 6.28
N HIS A 214 10.88 -15.19 5.96
CA HIS A 214 11.99 -15.47 5.07
C HIS A 214 13.30 -15.00 5.68
N ASP A 215 14.39 -15.56 5.16
CA ASP A 215 15.76 -15.29 5.55
C ASP A 215 16.65 -15.55 4.32
N ALA A 216 17.78 -14.85 4.26
CA ALA A 216 18.86 -15.18 3.35
C ALA A 216 20.22 -15.14 4.04
N SER A 217 21.03 -16.12 3.68
CA SER A 217 22.43 -16.22 4.06
C SER A 217 23.33 -16.07 2.83
N GLY A 218 24.65 -16.05 3.05
CA GLY A 218 25.62 -16.10 1.96
C GLY A 218 25.54 -17.38 1.12
N THR A 219 24.93 -18.46 1.61
CA THR A 219 24.83 -19.73 0.85
C THR A 219 23.51 -19.87 0.09
N GLY A 220 22.43 -19.27 0.58
CA GLY A 220 21.11 -19.37 -0.04
C GLY A 220 20.04 -18.53 0.63
N ALA A 221 18.80 -18.72 0.18
CA ALA A 221 17.61 -18.11 0.77
C ALA A 221 16.54 -19.16 1.01
N GLY A 222 15.66 -18.91 1.97
CA GLY A 222 14.57 -19.81 2.29
C GLY A 222 13.45 -19.12 3.05
N GLY A 223 12.39 -19.88 3.29
CA GLY A 223 11.30 -19.40 4.12
C GLY A 223 10.13 -20.36 4.23
N VAL A 224 9.14 -19.90 5.00
CA VAL A 224 7.91 -20.62 5.27
C VAL A 224 6.70 -19.70 5.15
N TRP A 225 5.61 -20.23 4.58
CA TRP A 225 4.30 -19.58 4.58
C TRP A 225 3.29 -20.39 5.38
N PHE A 226 2.52 -19.72 6.21
CA PHE A 226 1.36 -20.23 6.94
C PHE A 226 0.08 -19.62 6.34
N PRO A 227 -0.62 -20.38 5.47
CA PRO A 227 -1.86 -19.91 4.86
C PRO A 227 -3.01 -19.90 5.87
N ALA A 228 -3.92 -18.93 5.76
CA ALA A 228 -5.16 -18.95 6.51
C ALA A 228 -6.09 -20.07 5.99
N LYS A 229 -6.99 -20.57 6.85
CA LYS A 229 -7.95 -21.63 6.50
C LYS A 229 -8.81 -21.33 5.26
N HIS A 230 -9.07 -20.05 5.00
CA HIS A 230 -9.88 -19.58 3.88
C HIS A 230 -9.08 -19.31 2.60
N LEU A 231 -7.74 -19.34 2.65
CA LEU A 231 -6.91 -19.09 1.48
C LEU A 231 -6.94 -20.33 0.56
N VAL A 232 -7.33 -20.11 -0.69
CA VAL A 232 -7.56 -21.21 -1.64
C VAL A 232 -6.23 -21.69 -2.20
N PRO A 233 -5.87 -22.98 -2.02
CA PRO A 233 -4.69 -23.52 -2.67
C PRO A 233 -4.90 -23.68 -4.18
N ARG A 234 -3.83 -23.54 -4.94
CA ARG A 234 -3.82 -23.81 -6.38
C ARG A 234 -3.74 -25.31 -6.65
N ARG A 235 -4.03 -25.71 -7.90
CA ARG A 235 -3.86 -27.12 -8.33
C ARG A 235 -2.45 -27.61 -7.99
N GLY A 236 -2.35 -28.78 -7.37
CA GLY A 236 -1.08 -29.34 -6.87
C GLY A 236 -0.79 -29.08 -5.39
N TYR A 237 -1.38 -28.03 -4.79
CA TYR A 237 -1.08 -27.64 -3.40
C TYR A 237 -2.26 -27.88 -2.46
N LYS A 238 -2.00 -28.06 -1.17
CA LYS A 238 -3.01 -28.19 -0.10
C LYS A 238 -3.03 -26.93 0.76
N ASN A 239 -4.07 -26.75 1.58
CA ASN A 239 -4.09 -25.63 2.53
C ASN A 239 -3.27 -25.97 3.79
N THR A 240 -1.96 -26.07 3.61
CA THR A 240 -0.98 -26.39 4.66
C THR A 240 0.28 -25.55 4.48
N PRO A 241 1.16 -25.44 5.49
CA PRO A 241 2.33 -24.58 5.40
C PRO A 241 3.25 -24.96 4.22
N VAL A 242 3.81 -23.95 3.54
CA VAL A 242 4.73 -24.13 2.41
C VAL A 242 6.14 -23.78 2.84
N LEU A 243 7.07 -24.70 2.67
CA LEU A 243 8.50 -24.47 2.81
C LEU A 243 9.14 -24.31 1.44
N TRP A 244 10.19 -23.49 1.35
CA TRP A 244 11.00 -23.38 0.15
C TRP A 244 12.43 -23.00 0.50
N ARG A 245 13.36 -23.34 -0.40
CA ARG A 245 14.75 -22.92 -0.33
C ARG A 245 15.36 -22.81 -1.71
N LEU A 246 16.39 -21.98 -1.84
CA LEU A 246 17.21 -21.80 -3.02
C LEU A 246 18.66 -21.65 -2.59
N LYS A 247 19.54 -22.53 -3.08
CA LYS A 247 20.98 -22.33 -2.96
C LYS A 247 21.41 -21.29 -4.01
N TRP A 248 22.18 -20.30 -3.62
CA TRP A 248 22.68 -19.32 -4.58
C TRP A 248 23.68 -19.98 -5.55
N PRO A 249 23.69 -19.59 -6.83
CA PRO A 249 24.77 -19.99 -7.74
C PRO A 249 26.13 -19.53 -7.21
N GLN A 250 27.19 -20.30 -7.49
CA GLN A 250 28.52 -20.02 -6.95
C GLN A 250 29.01 -18.60 -7.26
N HIS A 251 28.78 -18.10 -8.48
CA HIS A 251 29.17 -16.74 -8.86
C HIS A 251 28.46 -15.61 -8.08
N ILE A 252 27.30 -15.88 -7.46
CA ILE A 252 26.63 -14.93 -6.56
C ILE A 252 27.23 -15.00 -5.15
N ILE A 253 27.56 -16.22 -4.70
CA ILE A 253 28.25 -16.45 -3.42
C ILE A 253 29.64 -15.78 -3.45
N ASP A 254 30.37 -15.95 -4.54
CA ASP A 254 31.72 -15.41 -4.72
C ASP A 254 31.72 -13.88 -4.79
N ASP A 255 30.64 -13.25 -5.30
CA ASP A 255 30.50 -11.79 -5.39
C ASP A 255 29.92 -11.14 -4.10
N LEU A 256 29.70 -11.94 -3.05
CA LEU A 256 29.24 -11.45 -1.76
C LEU A 256 30.34 -10.66 -1.05
N VAL A 257 29.99 -9.47 -0.55
CA VAL A 257 30.84 -8.68 0.33
C VAL A 257 31.03 -9.43 1.65
N THR A 258 32.26 -9.85 1.90
CA THR A 258 32.70 -10.56 3.11
C THR A 258 34.05 -10.00 3.58
N SER A 259 34.56 -10.45 4.73
CA SER A 259 35.91 -10.09 5.17
C SER A 259 36.99 -10.59 4.20
N SER A 260 36.79 -11.76 3.59
CA SER A 260 37.69 -12.34 2.58
C SER A 260 37.46 -11.81 1.17
N ASN A 261 36.28 -11.27 0.87
CA ASN A 261 36.00 -10.55 -0.37
C ASN A 261 35.39 -9.15 -0.09
N PRO A 262 36.20 -8.17 0.31
CA PRO A 262 35.71 -6.82 0.60
C PRO A 262 35.25 -6.06 -0.66
N ASN A 263 35.68 -6.50 -1.85
CA ASN A 263 35.38 -5.88 -3.13
C ASN A 263 34.15 -6.47 -3.83
N GLY A 264 33.42 -7.37 -3.17
CA GLY A 264 32.16 -7.91 -3.68
C GLY A 264 31.14 -6.83 -4.02
N SER A 265 30.22 -7.14 -4.92
CA SER A 265 29.20 -6.19 -5.39
C SER A 265 27.82 -6.40 -4.77
N ILE A 266 27.61 -7.53 -4.08
CA ILE A 266 26.34 -7.93 -3.45
C ILE A 266 26.53 -7.98 -1.93
N SER A 267 25.62 -7.41 -1.15
CA SER A 267 25.63 -7.51 0.31
C SER A 267 24.64 -8.56 0.83
N ASN A 268 24.76 -8.97 2.09
CA ASN A 268 23.78 -9.88 2.70
C ASN A 268 22.36 -9.27 2.70
N SER A 269 22.23 -7.95 2.86
CA SER A 269 20.92 -7.28 2.79
C SER A 269 20.31 -7.32 1.38
N ASP A 270 21.15 -7.39 0.34
CA ASP A 270 20.68 -7.56 -1.04
C ASP A 270 20.14 -8.97 -1.27
N LEU A 271 20.81 -10.00 -0.72
CA LEU A 271 20.35 -11.39 -0.76
C LEU A 271 19.03 -11.56 0.01
N GLU A 272 18.89 -10.91 1.16
CA GLU A 272 17.65 -10.87 1.94
C GLU A 272 16.49 -10.27 1.16
N LEU A 273 16.71 -9.12 0.50
CA LEU A 273 15.71 -8.50 -0.35
C LEU A 273 15.32 -9.39 -1.54
N ALA A 274 16.29 -10.09 -2.14
CA ALA A 274 16.04 -11.08 -3.20
C ALA A 274 15.22 -12.28 -2.68
N GLY A 275 15.56 -12.78 -1.50
CA GLY A 275 14.80 -13.80 -0.77
C GLY A 275 13.35 -13.38 -0.55
N GLY A 276 13.10 -12.12 -0.21
CA GLY A 276 11.75 -11.58 -0.05
C GLY A 276 10.90 -11.60 -1.33
N LEU A 277 11.51 -11.41 -2.50
CA LEU A 277 10.79 -11.52 -3.77
C LEU A 277 10.43 -12.97 -4.08
N LEU A 278 11.39 -13.90 -3.89
CA LEU A 278 11.16 -15.34 -4.02
C LEU A 278 10.10 -15.83 -3.03
N HIS A 279 10.08 -15.25 -1.83
CA HIS A 279 9.08 -15.54 -0.80
C HIS A 279 7.67 -15.19 -1.29
N LEU A 280 7.47 -14.00 -1.87
CA LEU A 280 6.17 -13.59 -2.42
C LEU A 280 5.77 -14.43 -3.63
N GLU A 281 6.72 -14.82 -4.47
CA GLU A 281 6.45 -15.73 -5.59
C GLU A 281 6.01 -17.12 -5.07
N ALA A 282 6.64 -17.65 -4.03
CA ALA A 282 6.30 -18.95 -3.45
C ALA A 282 4.80 -19.03 -3.11
N ILE A 283 4.28 -18.06 -2.38
CA ILE A 283 2.86 -18.03 -2.00
C ILE A 283 1.96 -17.76 -3.22
N ALA A 284 2.39 -16.92 -4.16
CA ALA A 284 1.60 -16.62 -5.36
C ALA A 284 1.44 -17.84 -6.29
N GLN A 285 2.44 -18.72 -6.34
CA GLN A 285 2.41 -19.98 -7.09
C GLN A 285 1.68 -21.11 -6.36
N CYS A 286 1.65 -21.09 -5.03
CA CYS A 286 0.98 -22.12 -4.23
C CYS A 286 -0.50 -21.82 -3.95
N PHE A 287 -0.88 -20.55 -3.84
CA PHE A 287 -2.21 -20.10 -3.41
C PHE A 287 -2.80 -18.99 -4.27
N ASP A 288 -4.12 -18.84 -4.20
CA ASP A 288 -4.81 -17.72 -4.82
C ASP A 288 -4.65 -16.42 -4.01
N THR A 289 -3.61 -15.66 -4.32
CA THR A 289 -3.24 -14.42 -3.63
C THR A 289 -3.90 -13.16 -4.20
N ARG A 290 -4.72 -13.30 -5.24
CA ARG A 290 -5.36 -12.16 -5.93
C ARG A 290 -6.28 -11.40 -5.00
N GLU A 291 -6.09 -10.09 -4.91
CA GLU A 291 -6.85 -9.21 -4.02
C GLU A 291 -6.79 -9.69 -2.55
N ARG A 292 -5.67 -10.31 -2.12
CA ARG A 292 -5.43 -10.76 -0.75
C ARG A 292 -4.25 -10.04 -0.13
N THR A 293 -4.34 -9.79 1.17
CA THR A 293 -3.21 -9.24 1.94
C THR A 293 -2.26 -10.36 2.37
N LEU A 294 -0.97 -10.19 2.11
CA LEU A 294 0.09 -11.14 2.46
C LEU A 294 1.04 -10.47 3.45
N LEU A 295 1.28 -11.09 4.61
CA LEU A 295 2.21 -10.57 5.61
C LEU A 295 3.52 -11.34 5.55
N SER A 296 4.56 -10.70 5.03
CA SER A 296 5.93 -11.24 4.99
C SER A 296 6.75 -10.65 6.13
N LYS A 297 7.52 -11.47 6.85
CA LYS A 297 8.42 -11.01 7.91
C LYS A 297 9.87 -11.36 7.62
N THR A 298 10.78 -10.52 8.09
CA THR A 298 12.25 -10.66 8.02
C THR A 298 12.87 -10.03 9.27
N ASP A 299 14.04 -10.50 9.66
CA ASP A 299 14.87 -9.93 10.73
C ASP A 299 15.88 -8.89 10.20
N ASN A 300 16.04 -8.76 8.90
CA ASN A 300 16.89 -7.74 8.29
C ASN A 300 16.18 -6.39 8.20
N LEU A 301 16.62 -5.42 9.01
CA LEU A 301 16.02 -4.08 9.07
C LEU A 301 16.17 -3.27 7.77
N ASN A 302 17.28 -3.42 7.04
CA ASN A 302 17.48 -2.73 5.76
C ASN A 302 16.46 -3.22 4.73
N THR A 303 16.34 -4.54 4.60
CA THR A 303 15.36 -5.21 3.74
C THR A 303 13.94 -4.79 4.10
N LEU A 304 13.60 -4.79 5.39
CA LEU A 304 12.29 -4.35 5.87
C LEU A 304 12.00 -2.90 5.48
N PHE A 305 12.96 -1.99 5.65
CA PHE A 305 12.79 -0.59 5.28
C PHE A 305 12.57 -0.42 3.77
N TRP A 306 13.36 -1.11 2.93
CA TRP A 306 13.20 -1.06 1.48
C TRP A 306 11.86 -1.63 1.03
N GLN A 307 11.43 -2.77 1.58
CA GLN A 307 10.14 -3.38 1.26
C GLN A 307 8.95 -2.49 1.70
N ARG A 308 9.01 -1.87 2.88
CA ARG A 308 7.95 -0.95 3.37
C ARG A 308 7.87 0.34 2.58
N SER A 309 9.02 0.95 2.30
CA SER A 309 9.10 2.21 1.58
C SER A 309 8.94 2.03 0.06
N ALA A 310 9.11 0.79 -0.43
CA ALA A 310 9.21 0.43 -1.84
C ALA A 310 10.27 1.27 -2.59
N SER A 311 11.33 1.72 -1.89
CA SER A 311 12.38 2.55 -2.46
C SER A 311 13.68 2.40 -1.67
N ALA A 312 14.81 2.58 -2.34
CA ALA A 312 16.12 2.54 -1.69
C ALA A 312 17.02 3.75 -2.04
N THR A 313 16.53 4.72 -2.83
CA THR A 313 17.30 5.90 -3.33
C THR A 313 18.77 5.56 -3.66
N THR A 314 18.97 4.51 -4.45
CA THR A 314 20.29 3.95 -4.81
C THR A 314 20.27 3.47 -6.26
N ASP A 315 21.44 3.24 -6.84
CA ASP A 315 21.65 2.58 -8.13
C ASP A 315 22.24 1.16 -7.96
N LYS A 316 22.38 0.71 -6.72
CA LYS A 316 22.79 -0.65 -6.37
C LYS A 316 21.63 -1.64 -6.50
N VAL A 317 21.93 -2.90 -6.19
CA VAL A 317 21.02 -4.06 -6.24
C VAL A 317 19.59 -3.79 -5.74
N PRO A 318 19.35 -3.07 -4.62
CA PRO A 318 18.00 -2.87 -4.13
C PRO A 318 17.07 -2.16 -5.12
N ALA A 319 17.59 -1.22 -5.91
CA ALA A 319 16.79 -0.50 -6.90
C ALA A 319 16.30 -1.42 -8.03
N HIS A 320 17.13 -2.40 -8.42
CA HIS A 320 16.78 -3.39 -9.44
C HIS A 320 15.78 -4.42 -8.91
N LEU A 321 15.98 -4.92 -7.68
CA LEU A 321 15.06 -5.85 -7.03
C LEU A 321 13.69 -5.19 -6.79
N LEU A 322 13.66 -3.96 -6.26
CA LEU A 322 12.41 -3.26 -5.99
C LEU A 322 11.58 -3.09 -7.27
N ARG A 323 12.19 -2.75 -8.41
CA ARG A 323 11.47 -2.73 -9.70
C ARG A 323 10.74 -4.05 -9.97
N LEU A 324 11.38 -5.20 -9.72
CA LEU A 324 10.75 -6.52 -9.86
C LEU A 324 9.61 -6.73 -8.85
N PHE A 325 9.73 -6.28 -7.59
CA PHE A 325 8.62 -6.31 -6.63
C PHE A 325 7.38 -5.58 -7.18
N GLY A 326 7.57 -4.41 -7.81
CA GLY A 326 6.47 -3.64 -8.38
C GLY A 326 5.75 -4.37 -9.51
N VAL A 327 6.50 -4.93 -10.46
CA VAL A 327 5.94 -5.73 -11.56
C VAL A 327 5.25 -6.99 -11.04
N HIS A 328 5.90 -7.71 -10.12
CA HIS A 328 5.38 -8.93 -9.51
C HIS A 328 4.07 -8.67 -8.75
N GLN A 329 4.00 -7.60 -7.96
CA GLN A 329 2.77 -7.17 -7.28
C GLN A 329 1.65 -6.93 -8.29
N ARG A 330 1.92 -6.21 -9.39
CA ARG A 330 0.91 -5.90 -10.41
C ARG A 330 0.41 -7.16 -11.13
N LEU A 331 1.29 -8.14 -11.36
CA LEU A 331 0.98 -9.41 -12.00
C LEU A 331 0.07 -10.31 -11.13
N HIS A 332 0.43 -10.47 -9.85
CA HIS A 332 -0.25 -11.40 -8.95
C HIS A 332 -1.37 -10.75 -8.13
N ARG A 333 -1.49 -9.42 -8.16
CA ARG A 333 -2.62 -8.63 -7.62
C ARG A 333 -2.82 -8.75 -6.11
N TYR A 334 -1.79 -9.16 -5.37
CA TYR A 334 -1.82 -9.20 -3.92
C TYR A 334 -1.49 -7.82 -3.33
N VAL A 335 -1.81 -7.66 -2.04
CA VAL A 335 -1.44 -6.50 -1.23
C VAL A 335 -0.31 -6.91 -0.27
N PRO A 336 0.94 -6.52 -0.51
CA PRO A 336 2.04 -6.87 0.38
C PRO A 336 2.00 -6.05 1.67
N ARG A 337 2.29 -6.72 2.78
CA ARG A 337 2.62 -6.11 4.06
C ARG A 337 3.91 -6.74 4.56
N HIS A 338 4.76 -5.90 5.15
CA HIS A 338 6.08 -6.30 5.61
C HIS A 338 6.23 -5.94 7.08
N ASP A 339 6.73 -6.87 7.89
CA ASP A 339 6.98 -6.64 9.31
C ASP A 339 8.27 -7.26 9.81
N TYR A 340 8.73 -6.79 10.97
CA TYR A 340 9.92 -7.30 11.62
C TYR A 340 9.61 -8.59 12.38
N LEU A 341 10.52 -9.54 12.30
CA LEU A 341 10.58 -10.71 13.19
C LEU A 341 12.00 -10.80 13.72
N ALA A 342 12.20 -10.97 15.02
CA ALA A 342 13.55 -11.13 15.56
C ALA A 342 14.16 -12.46 15.09
N GLY A 343 15.46 -12.48 14.76
CA GLY A 343 16.17 -13.68 14.30
C GLY A 343 15.96 -14.94 15.15
N PRO A 344 16.02 -14.89 16.50
CA PRO A 344 15.73 -16.05 17.36
C PRO A 344 14.31 -16.62 17.20
N SER A 345 13.39 -15.81 16.68
CA SER A 345 12.01 -16.20 16.38
C SER A 345 11.81 -16.64 14.92
N ASN A 346 12.88 -16.71 14.12
CA ASN A 346 12.87 -17.11 12.70
C ASN A 346 13.60 -18.43 12.39
N PRO A 347 13.56 -19.48 13.26
CA PRO A 347 14.41 -20.66 13.11
C PRO A 347 14.10 -21.48 11.85
N VAL A 348 12.85 -21.43 11.37
CA VAL A 348 12.45 -22.15 10.15
C VAL A 348 13.08 -21.52 8.92
N ALA A 349 13.03 -20.19 8.78
CA ALA A 349 13.59 -19.53 7.62
C ALA A 349 15.12 -19.58 7.63
N ASP A 350 15.76 -19.38 8.79
CA ASP A 350 17.22 -19.48 8.97
C ASP A 350 17.75 -20.87 8.54
N ALA A 351 17.13 -21.95 9.02
CA ALA A 351 17.53 -23.31 8.63
C ALA A 351 17.31 -23.55 7.12
N THR A 352 16.18 -23.09 6.57
CA THR A 352 15.93 -23.22 5.12
C THR A 352 16.88 -22.38 4.25
N SER A 353 17.46 -21.30 4.78
CA SER A 353 18.41 -20.43 4.07
C SER A 353 19.86 -20.91 4.17
N ARG A 354 20.18 -21.89 5.03
CA ARG A 354 21.54 -22.33 5.34
C ARG A 354 21.80 -23.83 5.19
N ASP A 355 20.88 -24.68 5.63
CA ASP A 355 21.10 -26.12 5.82
C ASP A 355 20.91 -26.94 4.54
N PHE A 356 21.62 -26.58 3.48
CA PHE A 356 21.58 -27.28 2.19
C PHE A 356 22.23 -28.67 2.22
N HIS A 357 23.03 -28.96 3.24
CA HIS A 357 23.63 -30.28 3.47
C HIS A 357 22.59 -31.32 3.93
N LEU A 358 21.47 -30.87 4.50
CA LEU A 358 20.36 -31.74 4.90
C LEU A 358 19.39 -31.98 3.75
N SER A 359 18.91 -33.23 3.64
CA SER A 359 17.73 -33.54 2.84
C SER A 359 16.48 -32.87 3.43
N TRP A 360 15.43 -32.72 2.62
CA TRP A 360 14.16 -32.18 3.11
C TRP A 360 13.58 -32.99 4.28
N ARG A 361 13.79 -34.32 4.29
CA ARG A 361 13.30 -35.18 5.36
C ARG A 361 13.99 -34.86 6.68
N GLU A 362 15.32 -34.77 6.68
CA GLU A 362 16.10 -34.44 7.88
C GLU A 362 15.80 -33.02 8.38
N LEU A 363 15.73 -32.06 7.46
CA LEU A 363 15.40 -30.68 7.79
C LEU A 363 13.97 -30.55 8.36
N MET A 364 12.98 -31.26 7.81
CA MET A 364 11.63 -31.25 8.38
C MET A 364 11.58 -31.91 9.76
N SER A 365 12.37 -32.95 9.99
CA SER A 365 12.50 -33.56 11.32
C SER A 365 13.09 -32.60 12.35
N SER A 366 14.12 -31.83 12.00
CA SER A 366 14.71 -30.83 12.89
C SER A 366 13.78 -29.63 13.14
N LEU A 367 12.96 -29.26 12.14
CA LEU A 367 12.04 -28.13 12.22
C LEU A 367 10.69 -28.45 12.87
N ALA A 368 10.38 -29.72 13.12
CA ALA A 368 9.11 -30.16 13.70
C ALA A 368 8.69 -29.40 14.99
N PRO A 369 9.60 -29.02 15.92
CA PRO A 369 9.24 -28.25 17.12
C PRO A 369 8.73 -26.83 16.83
N TYR A 370 9.13 -26.24 15.71
CA TYR A 370 8.79 -24.86 15.32
C TYR A 370 7.54 -24.78 14.43
N LEU A 371 7.07 -25.91 13.95
CA LEU A 371 5.88 -26.02 13.10
C LEU A 371 4.65 -26.35 13.94
N PRO A 372 3.43 -25.97 13.50
CA PRO A 372 2.22 -26.34 14.21
C PRO A 372 2.13 -27.87 14.38
N LYS A 373 1.69 -28.33 15.56
CA LYS A 373 1.59 -29.77 15.87
C LYS A 373 0.80 -30.51 14.79
N ARG A 374 1.39 -31.58 14.23
CA ARG A 374 0.84 -32.39 13.11
C ARG A 374 0.68 -31.64 11.78
N ALA A 375 1.33 -30.49 11.59
CA ALA A 375 1.34 -29.82 10.30
C ALA A 375 2.08 -30.66 9.25
N SER A 376 1.38 -31.08 8.20
CA SER A 376 2.03 -31.58 6.99
C SER A 376 2.50 -30.39 6.17
N CYS A 377 3.81 -30.12 6.14
CA CYS A 377 4.38 -29.11 5.26
C CYS A 377 4.43 -29.61 3.82
N GLN A 378 4.22 -28.70 2.88
CA GLN A 378 4.45 -28.95 1.46
C GLN A 378 5.66 -28.12 1.01
N ILE A 379 6.33 -28.57 -0.05
CA ILE A 379 7.54 -27.91 -0.56
C ILE A 379 7.22 -27.20 -1.86
N TRP A 380 7.70 -25.97 -1.99
CA TRP A 380 7.75 -25.25 -3.25
C TRP A 380 9.21 -25.11 -3.71
N THR A 381 9.44 -25.32 -5.00
CA THR A 381 10.75 -25.11 -5.63
C THR A 381 10.66 -23.94 -6.60
N PRO A 382 11.51 -22.92 -6.47
CA PRO A 382 11.51 -21.79 -7.40
C PRO A 382 11.78 -22.24 -8.83
N SER A 383 11.04 -21.68 -9.79
CA SER A 383 11.25 -21.97 -11.20
C SER A 383 12.53 -21.32 -11.74
N ASN A 384 13.16 -21.92 -12.76
CA ASN A 384 14.33 -21.33 -13.41
C ASN A 384 14.07 -19.92 -13.94
N LYS A 385 12.83 -19.61 -14.34
CA LYS A 385 12.44 -18.27 -14.82
C LYS A 385 12.56 -17.21 -13.73
N ILE A 386 11.95 -17.43 -12.55
CA ILE A 386 12.04 -16.45 -11.45
C ILE A 386 13.47 -16.35 -10.93
N ILE A 387 14.18 -17.48 -10.82
CA ILE A 387 15.59 -17.51 -10.40
C ILE A 387 16.44 -16.64 -11.34
N SER A 388 16.30 -16.82 -12.66
CA SER A 388 17.02 -16.03 -13.67
C SER A 388 16.75 -14.53 -13.55
N SER A 389 15.49 -14.14 -13.26
CA SER A 389 15.12 -12.73 -13.08
C SER A 389 15.73 -12.12 -11.81
N VAL A 390 15.71 -12.87 -10.71
CA VAL A 390 16.32 -12.44 -9.45
C VAL A 390 17.84 -12.32 -9.58
N ILE A 391 18.51 -13.32 -10.17
CA ILE A 391 19.97 -13.29 -10.42
C ILE A 391 20.34 -12.10 -11.32
N SER A 392 19.56 -11.84 -12.37
CA SER A 392 19.82 -10.68 -13.24
C SER A 392 19.72 -9.36 -12.48
N ALA A 393 18.74 -9.22 -11.58
CA ALA A 393 18.60 -8.04 -10.74
C ALA A 393 19.73 -7.91 -9.69
N LEU A 394 20.18 -9.03 -9.09
CA LEU A 394 21.38 -9.06 -8.24
C LEU A 394 22.62 -8.57 -9.01
N GLN A 395 22.73 -8.91 -10.29
CA GLN A 395 23.79 -8.42 -11.17
C GLN A 395 23.52 -7.01 -11.76
N ARG A 396 22.52 -6.28 -11.25
CA ARG A 396 22.12 -4.94 -11.72
C ARG A 396 21.74 -4.88 -13.21
N LYS A 397 21.24 -5.98 -13.77
CA LYS A 397 20.75 -6.08 -15.14
C LYS A 397 19.23 -5.99 -15.17
N ARG A 398 18.70 -5.13 -16.06
CA ARG A 398 17.26 -5.06 -16.32
C ARG A 398 16.85 -6.23 -17.20
N LEU A 399 15.86 -6.98 -16.73
CA LEU A 399 15.02 -7.81 -17.58
C LEU A 399 13.68 -7.10 -17.85
N PRO A 400 13.02 -7.43 -18.97
CA PRO A 400 11.68 -6.91 -19.27
C PRO A 400 10.65 -7.49 -18.28
N PRO A 401 9.57 -6.76 -17.95
CA PRO A 401 8.52 -7.22 -17.03
C PRO A 401 8.00 -8.65 -17.31
N GLU A 402 7.97 -9.01 -18.58
CA GLU A 402 7.54 -10.30 -19.11
C GLU A 402 8.36 -11.49 -18.61
N SER A 403 9.61 -11.25 -18.19
CA SER A 403 10.47 -12.27 -17.59
C SER A 403 9.92 -12.83 -16.28
N LEU A 404 9.06 -12.08 -15.59
CA LEU A 404 8.38 -12.51 -14.36
C LEU A 404 7.07 -13.25 -14.64
N TRP A 405 6.63 -13.38 -15.89
CA TRP A 405 5.35 -14.03 -16.23
C TRP A 405 5.45 -15.56 -16.10
N VAL A 406 5.42 -16.02 -14.85
CA VAL A 406 5.15 -17.41 -14.50
C VAL A 406 3.68 -17.51 -14.13
N LYS A 407 2.84 -17.82 -15.13
CA LYS A 407 1.39 -17.93 -14.90
C LYS A 407 1.12 -19.02 -13.87
N PRO A 408 0.56 -18.69 -12.71
CA PRO A 408 0.30 -19.71 -11.70
C PRO A 408 -0.85 -20.62 -12.14
N SER A 409 -0.83 -21.86 -11.65
CA SER A 409 -1.92 -22.81 -11.88
C SER A 409 -3.26 -22.24 -11.39
N PRO A 410 -4.40 -22.58 -12.01
CA PRO A 410 -5.70 -22.12 -11.53
C PRO A 410 -5.95 -22.56 -10.08
N PRO A 411 -6.71 -21.76 -9.30
CA PRO A 411 -7.16 -22.19 -7.98
C PRO A 411 -7.94 -23.50 -8.08
N ARG A 412 -7.90 -24.34 -7.04
CA ARG A 412 -8.78 -25.51 -6.99
C ARG A 412 -10.24 -25.02 -6.99
N PRO A 413 -11.13 -25.65 -7.77
CA PRO A 413 -12.55 -25.32 -7.71
C PRO A 413 -13.04 -25.56 -6.28
N TYR A 414 -13.81 -24.61 -5.75
CA TYR A 414 -14.53 -24.84 -4.51
C TYR A 414 -15.48 -26.02 -4.73
N GLY A 415 -15.41 -27.05 -3.87
CA GLY A 415 -16.50 -28.02 -3.78
C GLY A 415 -17.79 -27.29 -3.42
N THR A 416 -18.90 -27.68 -4.03
CA THR A 416 -20.24 -27.08 -3.88
C THR A 416 -20.82 -27.14 -2.46
N TYR A 417 -20.09 -27.69 -1.48
CA TYR A 417 -20.56 -27.90 -0.13
C TYR A 417 -19.56 -27.40 0.92
N GLY A 418 -20.01 -26.41 1.71
CA GLY A 418 -19.31 -25.90 2.89
C GLY A 418 -19.64 -24.43 3.15
N ARG A 419 -20.41 -24.13 4.20
CA ARG A 419 -20.54 -22.75 4.71
C ARG A 419 -19.14 -22.20 5.00
N SER A 420 -18.87 -20.94 4.64
CA SER A 420 -17.63 -20.27 5.08
C SER A 420 -17.58 -20.31 6.60
N THR A 421 -16.72 -21.16 7.15
CA THR A 421 -16.44 -21.17 8.59
C THR A 421 -15.98 -19.77 8.96
N GLY A 422 -16.60 -19.18 9.98
CA GLY A 422 -16.20 -17.87 10.49
C GLY A 422 -14.69 -17.79 10.67
N ILE A 423 -14.13 -16.60 10.50
CA ILE A 423 -12.71 -16.33 10.72
C ILE A 423 -12.39 -16.72 12.17
N SER A 424 -11.79 -17.89 12.34
CA SER A 424 -11.23 -18.39 13.59
C SER A 424 -9.73 -18.44 13.39
N TRP A 425 -9.05 -17.42 13.91
CA TRP A 425 -7.60 -17.47 14.11
C TRP A 425 -7.31 -18.05 15.49
N ALA A 426 -6.18 -18.76 15.59
CA ALA A 426 -5.57 -19.04 16.89
C ALA A 426 -5.18 -17.70 17.55
N PRO A 427 -5.24 -17.59 18.89
CA PRO A 427 -4.76 -16.41 19.58
C PRO A 427 -3.34 -16.06 19.11
N THR A 428 -3.17 -14.83 18.63
CA THR A 428 -1.91 -14.29 18.15
C THR A 428 -0.83 -14.51 19.22
N PRO A 429 0.34 -15.11 18.90
CA PRO A 429 1.45 -15.14 19.82
C PRO A 429 1.82 -13.69 20.17
N PHE A 430 1.71 -13.37 21.46
CA PHE A 430 2.04 -12.05 21.98
C PHE A 430 3.56 -11.88 21.95
N SER A 431 4.10 -11.09 21.02
CA SER A 431 5.46 -10.59 21.18
C SER A 431 5.45 -9.65 22.38
N LYS A 432 6.22 -9.99 23.43
CA LYS A 432 6.42 -9.06 24.55
C LYS A 432 6.84 -7.70 23.99
N PRO A 433 6.24 -6.59 24.45
CA PRO A 433 6.62 -5.25 23.99
C PRO A 433 8.12 -5.05 24.18
N ALA A 434 8.73 -4.31 23.24
CA ALA A 434 10.13 -3.92 23.32
C ALA A 434 10.45 -3.36 24.72
N LYS A 435 11.56 -3.80 25.31
CA LYS A 435 12.02 -3.34 26.64
C LYS A 435 12.35 -1.84 26.69
N THR A 436 12.39 -1.17 25.56
CA THR A 436 12.46 0.30 25.51
C THR A 436 11.07 0.88 25.76
N LYS A 437 10.71 0.98 27.04
CA LYS A 437 9.61 1.84 27.48
C LYS A 437 10.04 3.28 27.17
N TYR A 438 9.47 3.89 26.14
CA TYR A 438 9.33 5.34 26.19
C TYR A 438 8.52 5.66 27.45
N GLN A 439 9.01 6.59 28.28
CA GLN A 439 8.28 7.01 29.47
C GLN A 439 6.91 7.53 29.04
N SER A 440 5.86 6.80 29.41
CA SER A 440 4.50 7.31 29.37
C SER A 440 4.41 8.44 30.39
N TYR A 441 4.38 9.68 29.94
CA TYR A 441 3.92 10.76 30.81
C TYR A 441 2.41 10.59 30.96
N LYS A 442 2.00 10.06 32.12
CA LYS A 442 0.62 10.04 32.55
C LYS A 442 0.30 11.44 33.06
N SER A 443 -0.63 12.16 32.42
CA SER A 443 -1.29 13.28 33.07
C SER A 443 -2.14 12.72 34.21
N SER A 444 -1.64 12.81 35.44
CA SER A 444 -2.44 12.55 36.63
C SER A 444 -3.32 13.77 36.90
N HIS A 445 -4.59 13.55 37.22
CA HIS A 445 -5.58 14.62 37.41
C HIS A 445 -5.49 15.28 38.80
N SER A 446 -4.42 15.04 39.56
CA SER A 446 -4.24 15.49 40.95
C SER A 446 -2.86 16.08 41.24
N GLU A 447 -2.15 16.56 40.23
CA GLU A 447 -0.83 17.20 40.38
C GLU A 447 -0.88 18.69 39.99
N TYR A 448 -1.99 19.35 40.33
CA TYR A 448 -2.12 20.81 40.27
C TYR A 448 -2.38 21.31 41.68
N ASP A 449 -1.28 21.53 42.42
CA ASP A 449 -1.33 22.32 43.64
C ASP A 449 -1.35 23.80 43.23
N LEU A 450 -2.52 24.43 43.34
CA LEU A 450 -2.78 25.83 42.99
C LEU A 450 -1.89 26.82 43.76
N ALA A 451 -1.26 26.37 44.85
CA ALA A 451 -0.36 27.18 45.67
C ALA A 451 0.97 27.55 44.97
N ASN A 452 1.37 26.83 43.91
CA ASN A 452 2.68 27.03 43.26
C ASN A 452 2.66 27.89 41.98
N LEU A 453 1.51 28.48 41.62
CA LEU A 453 1.40 29.43 40.50
C LEU A 453 1.66 30.85 41.00
N GLN A 454 2.93 31.26 41.12
CA GLN A 454 3.31 32.67 41.22
C GLN A 454 3.21 33.30 39.81
N PRO A 455 2.27 34.22 39.52
CA PRO A 455 1.98 34.70 38.16
C PRO A 455 3.10 35.52 37.49
N GLY A 456 4.20 35.80 38.21
CA GLY A 456 5.21 36.79 37.82
C GLY A 456 6.49 36.26 37.18
N ALA A 457 6.71 34.94 37.09
CA ALA A 457 8.02 34.42 36.68
C ALA A 457 7.91 33.20 35.77
N ILE A 458 7.61 33.42 34.48
CA ILE A 458 8.20 32.74 33.30
C ILE A 458 7.69 33.51 32.06
N PRO A 459 8.54 34.21 31.29
CA PRO A 459 8.16 34.72 29.99
C PRO A 459 8.27 33.59 28.95
N THR A 460 7.17 32.93 28.61
CA THR A 460 7.15 32.03 27.44
C THR A 460 6.81 32.83 26.18
N SER A 461 7.72 32.76 25.21
CA SER A 461 7.64 33.37 23.88
C SER A 461 6.49 32.87 22.99
N LEU A 462 5.58 32.04 23.52
CA LEU A 462 4.43 31.46 22.82
C LEU A 462 3.13 32.26 22.98
N ASP A 463 3.00 33.11 24.01
CA ASP A 463 1.80 33.95 24.15
C ASP A 463 1.75 35.11 23.16
N ARG A 464 2.90 35.49 22.56
CA ARG A 464 2.94 36.46 21.43
C ARG A 464 2.33 35.93 20.13
N LEU A 465 2.08 34.62 20.03
CA LEU A 465 1.52 33.96 18.84
C LEU A 465 0.06 33.55 19.01
N LYS A 466 -0.56 33.82 20.17
CA LYS A 466 -2.01 33.65 20.32
C LYS A 466 -2.73 34.82 19.65
N ILE A 467 -3.20 34.58 18.44
CA ILE A 467 -4.27 35.39 17.86
C ILE A 467 -5.50 35.21 18.76
N THR A 468 -5.98 36.31 19.34
CA THR A 468 -7.22 36.34 20.10
C THR A 468 -8.40 36.09 19.15
N TYR A 469 -8.95 34.88 19.17
CA TYR A 469 -10.24 34.63 18.53
C TYR A 469 -11.35 35.17 19.44
N GLY A 470 -12.15 36.09 18.90
CA GLY A 470 -13.38 36.53 19.56
C GLY A 470 -14.39 35.38 19.66
N THR A 471 -15.08 35.30 20.80
CA THR A 471 -16.18 34.36 21.01
C THR A 471 -17.38 34.76 20.16
N LEU A 472 -17.67 33.97 19.13
CA LEU A 472 -18.87 34.16 18.31
C LEU A 472 -20.08 33.52 18.99
N ARG A 473 -21.20 34.24 19.04
CA ARG A 473 -22.46 33.78 19.64
C ARG A 473 -22.98 32.53 18.91
N ARG A 474 -23.38 31.49 19.65
CA ARG A 474 -24.08 30.31 19.12
C ARG A 474 -25.57 30.64 18.95
N ARG A 475 -26.18 30.26 17.81
CA ARG A 475 -27.65 30.29 17.61
C ARG A 475 -28.31 29.00 18.13
N PRO A 476 -29.62 29.02 18.44
CA PRO A 476 -30.42 27.82 18.69
C PRO A 476 -30.66 26.99 17.41
N LEU A 477 -30.89 25.69 17.61
CA LEU A 477 -31.04 24.61 16.61
C LEU A 477 -32.28 24.71 15.69
N VAL A 478 -32.45 25.78 14.91
CA VAL A 478 -33.49 25.86 13.88
C VAL A 478 -32.87 26.29 12.54
N TRP A 479 -33.08 25.48 11.50
CA TRP A 479 -32.51 25.67 10.16
C TRP A 479 -33.52 26.37 9.22
N GLY A 480 -33.10 27.46 8.58
CA GLY A 480 -33.85 28.23 7.57
C GLY A 480 -33.99 29.72 7.91
N PRO A 481 -34.19 30.62 6.92
CA PRO A 481 -34.45 32.03 7.19
C PRO A 481 -35.77 32.18 7.95
N SER A 482 -35.75 32.92 9.05
CA SER A 482 -36.97 33.36 9.75
C SER A 482 -37.70 34.37 8.87
N THR A 483 -38.64 33.90 8.06
CA THR A 483 -39.57 34.77 7.33
C THR A 483 -40.47 35.48 8.33
N ALA A 484 -40.17 36.74 8.63
CA ALA A 484 -41.12 37.63 9.29
C ALA A 484 -42.17 38.08 8.28
N THR A 485 -43.15 37.23 7.97
CA THR A 485 -44.37 37.67 7.29
C THR A 485 -45.30 38.26 8.34
N VAL A 486 -45.35 39.59 8.37
CA VAL A 486 -46.40 40.36 9.04
C VAL A 486 -47.73 40.02 8.39
N SER A 487 -48.45 39.07 8.98
CA SER A 487 -49.86 38.80 8.70
C SER A 487 -50.69 39.60 9.69
N ARG A 488 -50.94 40.89 9.40
CA ARG A 488 -52.13 41.58 9.92
C ARG A 488 -53.34 40.92 9.24
N ARG A 489 -54.04 40.04 9.95
CA ARG A 489 -55.45 39.74 9.65
C ARG A 489 -56.30 40.68 10.49
N SER A 490 -56.81 41.71 9.84
CA SER A 490 -58.05 42.37 10.21
C SER A 490 -59.22 41.39 10.05
N THR A 491 -60.03 41.32 11.09
CA THR A 491 -61.36 40.71 11.16
C THR A 491 -62.30 41.28 10.08
N ILE A 492 -63.27 40.48 9.61
CA ILE A 492 -64.73 40.79 9.49
C ILE A 492 -65.41 39.69 8.65
N ALA A 493 -66.56 39.23 9.17
CA ALA A 493 -67.63 38.38 8.62
C ALA A 493 -67.30 36.92 8.29
#